data_AF-A0A519CUR6-F1
#
_entry.id   AF-A0A519CUR6-F1
#
_cell.length_a   1.000
_cell.length_b   1.000
_cell.length_c   1.000
_cell.angle_alpha   90.00
_cell.angle_beta   90.00
_cell.angle_gamma   90.00
#
_symmetry.space_group_name_H-M   'P 1'
#
loop_
_entity.id
_entity.type
_entity.pdbx_description
1 polymer ?
#
loop_
_entity_poly.entity_id
_entity_poly.type
_entity_poly.pdbx_seq_one_letter_code
_entity_poly.pdbx_strand_id
1 'polypeptide(L)'
;MTFPIIYESETVSVEMIIEEEGLADTIIQISHDEPELDVIWIRGDGDLWLEILNSCKDLSSAGYPGCVGCGGPNSEQKWDEFGHRNSTNKYDSGEPRKS
;
A
#
# COMPACT_ATOMS: atom_id res chain seq x y z
N MET A 1 -6.63 8.45 -20.65
CA MET A 1 -5.93 8.45 -19.35
C MET A 1 -6.98 8.73 -18.30
N THR A 2 -7.39 7.72 -17.54
CA THR A 2 -8.36 7.88 -16.46
C THR A 2 -7.57 8.23 -15.20
N PHE A 3 -7.84 9.40 -14.64
CA PHE A 3 -7.26 9.83 -13.37
C PHE A 3 -8.14 9.31 -12.22
N PRO A 4 -7.55 9.02 -11.05
CA PRO A 4 -8.32 8.58 -9.89
C PRO A 4 -9.34 9.66 -9.48
N ILE A 5 -10.52 9.21 -9.09
CA ILE A 5 -11.58 10.06 -8.52
C ILE A 5 -11.34 10.14 -7.01
N ILE A 6 -11.41 11.34 -6.44
CA ILE A 6 -11.15 11.57 -5.00
C ILE A 6 -12.49 11.92 -4.32
N TYR A 7 -12.78 11.29 -3.18
CA TYR A 7 -13.93 11.57 -2.33
C TYR A 7 -13.50 11.66 -0.85
N GLU A 8 -14.33 12.29 -0.03
CA GLU A 8 -14.14 12.38 1.42
C GLU A 8 -14.62 11.09 2.10
N SER A 9 -13.82 10.57 3.03
CA SER A 9 -14.07 9.32 3.74
C SER A 9 -13.36 9.33 5.09
N GLU A 10 -13.83 8.50 6.03
CA GLU A 10 -13.17 8.28 7.34
C GLU A 10 -11.87 7.47 7.20
N THR A 11 -11.76 6.66 6.15
CA THR A 11 -10.59 5.84 5.81
C THR A 11 -10.10 6.18 4.41
N VAL A 12 -8.81 5.97 4.15
CA VAL A 12 -8.23 6.13 2.81
C VAL A 12 -8.12 4.76 2.16
N SER A 13 -8.88 4.54 1.09
CA SER A 13 -8.81 3.32 0.28
C SER A 13 -8.44 3.63 -1.17
N VAL A 14 -7.83 2.66 -1.83
CA VAL A 14 -7.65 2.66 -3.29
C VAL A 14 -8.48 1.51 -3.84
N GLU A 15 -9.36 1.82 -4.78
CA GLU A 15 -10.29 0.86 -5.38
C GLU A 15 -9.99 0.67 -6.87
N MET A 16 -10.06 -0.57 -7.34
CA MET A 16 -10.03 -0.88 -8.76
C MET A 16 -11.45 -0.86 -9.31
N ILE A 17 -11.73 0.04 -10.26
CA ILE A 17 -13.04 0.13 -10.91
C ILE A 17 -12.98 -0.64 -12.24
N ILE A 18 -13.78 -1.71 -12.36
CA ILE A 18 -13.93 -2.47 -13.61
C ILE A 18 -15.24 -2.04 -14.28
N GLU A 19 -15.13 -1.39 -15.45
CA GLU A 19 -16.25 -0.77 -16.19
C GLU A 19 -17.38 -1.77 -16.56
N GLU A 20 -17.09 -3.08 -16.66
CA GLU A 20 -18.06 -4.09 -17.11
C GLU A 20 -18.94 -4.69 -16.01
N GLU A 21 -18.57 -4.64 -14.71
CA GLU A 21 -19.35 -5.31 -13.66
C GLU A 21 -19.73 -4.43 -12.47
N GLY A 22 -19.30 -3.16 -12.41
CA GLY A 22 -19.58 -2.28 -11.26
C GLY A 22 -18.98 -2.78 -9.94
N LEU A 23 -18.12 -3.81 -10.01
CA LEU A 23 -17.33 -4.32 -8.91
C LEU A 23 -16.14 -3.38 -8.73
N ALA A 24 -16.23 -2.56 -7.68
CA ALA A 24 -15.09 -1.87 -7.10
C ALA A 24 -14.52 -2.78 -6.02
N ASP A 25 -13.28 -3.24 -6.20
CA ASP A 25 -12.58 -4.03 -5.20
C ASP A 25 -11.47 -3.19 -4.55
N THR A 26 -11.39 -3.24 -3.22
CA THR A 26 -10.41 -2.45 -2.46
C THR A 26 -9.07 -3.16 -2.54
N ILE A 27 -8.05 -2.49 -3.06
CA ILE A 27 -6.71 -3.07 -3.19
C ILE A 27 -5.76 -2.63 -2.07
N ILE A 28 -5.96 -1.41 -1.55
CA ILE A 28 -5.13 -0.83 -0.50
C ILE A 28 -6.07 -0.12 0.49
N GLN A 29 -5.81 -0.29 1.78
CA GLN A 29 -6.52 0.42 2.85
C GLN A 29 -5.55 0.93 3.92
N ILE A 30 -5.70 2.21 4.27
CA ILE A 30 -5.03 2.86 5.39
C ILE A 30 -6.03 2.97 6.54
N SER A 31 -5.81 2.20 7.60
CA SER A 31 -6.70 2.16 8.77
C SER A 31 -5.99 1.61 10.00
N HIS A 32 -6.54 1.88 11.19
CA HIS A 32 -6.12 1.21 12.42
C HIS A 32 -6.63 -0.22 12.54
N ASP A 33 -7.81 -0.49 11.99
CA ASP A 33 -8.43 -1.81 11.96
C ASP A 33 -7.90 -2.63 10.78
N GLU A 34 -7.69 -3.92 11.02
CA GLU A 34 -7.18 -4.86 10.03
C GLU A 34 -8.29 -5.23 9.01
N PRO A 35 -8.05 -5.03 7.69
CA PRO A 35 -8.98 -5.44 6.64
C PRO A 35 -8.78 -6.92 6.26
N GLU A 36 -9.55 -7.39 5.27
CA GLU A 36 -9.38 -8.72 4.69
C GLU A 36 -7.97 -8.93 4.09
N LEU A 37 -7.53 -10.19 3.98
CA LEU A 37 -6.15 -10.54 3.58
C LEU A 37 -5.81 -10.29 2.11
N ASP A 38 -6.82 -10.08 1.28
CA ASP A 38 -6.69 -9.67 -0.12
C ASP A 38 -6.43 -8.16 -0.29
N VAL A 39 -6.59 -7.38 0.79
CA VAL A 39 -6.30 -5.95 0.83
C VAL A 39 -4.91 -5.70 1.41
N ILE A 40 -4.11 -4.87 0.73
CA ILE A 40 -2.84 -4.38 1.28
C ILE A 40 -3.15 -3.42 2.44
N TRP A 41 -2.78 -3.81 3.65
CA TRP A 41 -3.05 -3.02 4.84
C TRP A 41 -1.86 -2.16 5.24
N ILE A 42 -2.10 -0.85 5.31
CA ILE A 42 -1.13 0.11 5.83
C ILE A 42 -1.69 0.62 7.16
N ARG A 43 -1.11 0.15 8.27
CA ARG A 43 -1.59 0.50 9.60
C ARG A 43 -1.26 1.94 9.96
N GLY A 44 -2.29 2.76 10.14
CA GLY A 44 -2.15 4.12 10.64
C GLY A 44 -3.26 5.05 10.16
N ASP A 45 -2.95 6.34 10.18
CA ASP A 45 -3.89 7.43 9.92
C ASP A 45 -3.79 7.97 8.48
N GLY A 46 -4.77 8.78 8.10
CA GLY A 46 -4.82 9.43 6.79
C GLY A 46 -3.57 10.26 6.43
N ASP A 47 -2.78 10.71 7.41
CA ASP A 47 -1.51 11.42 7.15
C ASP A 47 -0.49 10.56 6.38
N LEU A 48 -0.52 9.23 6.56
CA LEU A 48 0.35 8.30 5.81
C LEU A 48 0.06 8.34 4.30
N TRP A 49 -1.15 8.71 3.90
CA TRP A 49 -1.51 8.86 2.49
C TRP A 49 -0.64 9.91 1.80
N LEU A 50 -0.36 11.02 2.48
CA LEU A 50 0.50 12.08 1.94
C LEU A 50 1.94 11.59 1.77
N GLU A 51 2.44 10.78 2.70
CA GLU A 51 3.78 10.17 2.61
C GLU A 51 3.88 9.19 1.43
N ILE A 52 2.84 8.36 1.23
CA ILE A 52 2.74 7.44 0.10
C ILE A 52 2.74 8.22 -1.22
N LEU A 53 1.89 9.25 -1.31
CA LEU A 53 1.82 10.10 -2.51
C LEU A 53 3.14 10.82 -2.80
N ASN A 54 3.83 11.32 -1.78
CA ASN A 54 5.15 11.93 -1.94
C ASN A 54 6.16 10.91 -2.43
N SER A 55 6.17 9.70 -1.86
CA SER A 55 7.04 8.61 -2.32
C SER A 55 6.77 8.24 -3.79
N CYS A 56 5.50 8.14 -4.20
CA CYS A 56 5.12 7.93 -5.59
C CYS A 56 5.58 9.07 -6.50
N LYS A 57 5.46 10.33 -6.06
CA LYS A 57 5.95 11.50 -6.81
C LYS A 57 7.46 11.49 -6.94
N ASP A 58 8.20 11.13 -5.89
CA ASP A 58 9.65 11.07 -5.89
C ASP A 58 10.15 9.98 -6.84
N LEU A 59 9.55 8.78 -6.79
CA LEU A 59 9.85 7.68 -7.72
C LEU A 59 9.57 8.08 -9.17
N SER A 60 8.40 8.70 -9.42
CA SER A 60 8.02 9.20 -10.74
C SER A 60 8.98 10.28 -11.26
N SER A 61 9.34 11.24 -10.41
CA SER A 61 10.23 12.37 -10.76
C SER A 61 11.68 11.94 -10.97
N ALA A 62 12.15 10.92 -10.24
CA ALA A 62 13.45 10.29 -10.45
C ALA A 62 13.51 9.46 -11.73
N GLY A 63 12.39 9.34 -12.46
CA GLY A 63 12.31 8.59 -13.71
C GLY A 63 12.42 7.08 -13.50
N TYR A 64 12.06 6.55 -12.32
CA TYR A 64 11.89 5.11 -12.10
C TYR A 64 10.60 4.67 -12.80
N PRO A 65 10.69 4.14 -14.03
CA PRO A 65 9.53 3.86 -14.84
C PRO A 65 9.15 2.40 -14.59
N GLY A 66 8.86 2.04 -13.33
CA GLY A 66 8.42 0.69 -12.93
C GLY A 66 9.12 -0.47 -13.69
N CYS A 67 10.45 -0.43 -13.84
CA CYS A 67 11.17 -1.39 -14.64
C CYS A 67 11.21 -2.76 -13.97
N VAL A 68 10.97 -3.82 -14.77
CA VAL A 68 11.36 -5.18 -14.38
C VAL A 68 12.88 -5.16 -14.12
N GLY A 69 13.31 -5.63 -12.95
CA GLY A 69 14.71 -5.77 -12.56
C GLY A 69 15.29 -4.64 -11.70
N CYS A 70 14.58 -3.52 -11.48
CA CYS A 70 15.17 -2.35 -10.81
C CYS A 70 14.83 -2.17 -9.32
N GLY A 71 13.87 -2.92 -8.78
CA GLY A 71 13.58 -2.90 -7.33
C GLY A 71 14.33 -3.97 -6.52
N GLY A 72 15.21 -4.75 -7.15
CA GLY A 72 15.96 -5.84 -6.51
C GLY A 72 15.14 -7.13 -6.33
N PRO A 73 15.75 -8.23 -5.85
CA PRO A 73 15.14 -9.56 -5.83
C PRO A 73 13.85 -9.67 -5.01
N ASN A 74 13.61 -8.74 -4.08
CA ASN A 74 12.41 -8.70 -3.24
C ASN A 74 11.25 -7.90 -3.84
N SER A 75 11.46 -7.08 -4.89
CA SER A 75 10.39 -6.25 -5.49
C SER A 75 9.61 -6.95 -6.60
N GLU A 76 10.11 -8.08 -7.09
CA GLU A 76 9.53 -8.80 -8.24
C GLU A 76 8.65 -9.98 -7.82
N GLN A 77 8.67 -10.32 -6.54
CA GLN A 77 7.84 -11.39 -5.99
C GLN A 77 6.43 -10.87 -5.75
N LYS A 78 5.45 -11.79 -5.79
CA LYS A 78 4.09 -11.45 -5.36
C LYS A 78 4.13 -10.96 -3.92
N TRP A 79 3.36 -9.91 -3.66
CA TRP A 79 3.21 -9.39 -2.31
C TRP A 79 2.60 -10.46 -1.39
N ASP A 80 3.26 -10.74 -0.26
CA ASP A 80 2.80 -11.66 0.78
C ASP A 80 2.26 -10.84 1.96
N GLU A 81 0.98 -10.49 1.87
CA GLU A 81 0.29 -9.67 2.89
C GLU A 81 0.31 -10.36 4.26
N PHE A 82 0.06 -11.66 4.32
CA PHE A 82 0.09 -12.41 5.58
C PHE A 82 1.48 -12.40 6.22
N GLY A 83 2.53 -12.65 5.43
CA GLY A 83 3.92 -12.54 5.88
C GLY A 83 4.24 -11.13 6.36
N HIS A 84 3.79 -10.10 5.64
CA HIS A 84 3.98 -8.70 6.00
C HIS A 84 3.34 -8.36 7.35
N ARG A 85 2.06 -8.65 7.54
CA ARG A 85 1.32 -8.38 8.80
C ARG A 85 1.95 -9.04 10.01
N ASN A 86 2.44 -10.27 9.85
CA ASN A 86 3.12 -10.99 10.93
C ASN A 86 4.51 -10.44 11.26
N SER A 87 5.18 -9.84 10.28
CA SER A 87 6.50 -9.23 10.47
C SER A 87 6.43 -7.90 11.19
N THR A 88 5.43 -7.06 10.90
CA THR A 88 5.22 -5.75 11.52
C THR A 88 4.79 -5.85 12.98
N ASN A 89 4.04 -6.90 13.35
CA ASN A 89 3.63 -7.16 14.74
C ASN A 89 4.83 -7.46 15.70
N LYS A 90 5.99 -7.83 15.16
CA LYS A 90 7.22 -8.00 15.95
C LYS A 90 7.97 -6.70 16.24
N TYR A 91 7.64 -5.61 15.55
CA TYR A 91 8.27 -4.30 15.78
C TYR A 91 7.54 -3.46 16.84
N ASP A 92 6.29 -3.80 17.17
CA ASP A 92 5.49 -3.17 18.23
C ASP A 92 5.83 -3.72 19.63
N SER A 93 6.49 -4.89 19.69
CA SER A 93 6.89 -5.57 20.92
C SER A 93 8.33 -5.24 21.36
N GLY A 94 8.79 -4.00 21.20
CA GLY A 94 9.88 -3.41 21.99
C GLY A 94 11.21 -4.16 22.14
N GLU A 95 11.53 -5.16 21.31
CA GLU A 95 12.82 -5.86 21.40
C GLU A 95 13.92 -5.03 20.71
N PRO A 96 14.97 -4.62 21.43
CA PRO A 96 16.03 -3.80 20.86
C PRO A 96 16.81 -4.62 19.84
N ARG A 97 17.13 -4.00 18.71
CA ARG A 97 18.05 -4.55 17.70
C ARG A 97 19.38 -4.88 18.38
N LYS A 98 19.74 -6.17 18.44
CA LYS A 98 21.12 -6.55 18.72
C LYS A 98 21.96 -6.15 17.52
N SER A 99 22.85 -5.19 17.74
CA SER A 99 23.97 -4.87 16.85
C SER A 99 24.96 -6.02 16.78
#